data_AF-A0A6G0ZCP0-F1
#
_entry.id   AF-A0A6G0ZCP0-F1
#
_cell.length_a   1.000
_cell.length_b   1.000
_cell.length_c   1.000
_cell.angle_alpha   90.00
_cell.angle_beta   90.00
_cell.angle_gamma   90.00
#
_symmetry.space_group_name_H-M   'P 1'
#
loop_
_entity.id
_entity.type
_entity.pdbx_description
1 polymer ?
#
loop_
_entity_poly.entity_id
_entity_poly.type
_entity_poly.pdbx_seq_one_letter_code
_entity_poly.pdbx_strand_id
1 'polypeptide(L)'
;NSDLNLPPNWVRGYWENQPYPCNVILSDPPISPYSPLQYFKQVFDTNIIQNIVYQINLYSVQKNGTSINTNTNEIEMFLGIHMVMSIVKMPTMRMYWANNSKYPAISDAMARNRFENLRANIHFNDNTYCLPNNHPNHDKLFKIRPYIDAIQNNFKMIAPEEFTAIDEIIIPFKGRSVMKQYNKSKSHKWGIKMFALASKSGIIHDFEIYVRKSTIKPSTKMGLSGDIVIRLSDILPKHKNYKLSFDNWFTSYNLKLHLKSLVILSVGTVRSNRIAGCQFENDKDLKKAGRGTYDTRIDKSHGIIGCKWYDNKSVHLISNYIGTKSIDPVLRWSASEKAQIPVTRPAMIREAYANYSDASVEEALLKIANGELSVLAASKKYSIPYGTLHNRYHGKHTKGIGGQTVFSNEEEKFMINAGFPLTLMDLRIVAKSYLDSKGVIVQVFGVDNLPGDEWVRSLLKRHQIIGQRLATNISRVRADVSPAIINEYFDNLNEVLENVPPENIFNYDESNLQDDPGKLKVLFKRGTKYPVKVQNHAKSATTIMVCGSASGTLLPPYVVYRSAKMWESWTVGGPKGAPCCLNACSSKGSRFN
;
A
#
# COMPACT_ATOMS: atom_id res chain seq x y z
N ASN A 1 -37.99 -22.67 -3.53
CA ASN A 1 -36.84 -23.26 -4.25
C ASN A 1 -36.98 -23.23 -5.78
N SER A 2 -38.04 -22.67 -6.37
CA SER A 2 -38.19 -22.46 -7.83
C SER A 2 -37.54 -21.17 -8.34
N ASP A 3 -37.50 -20.11 -7.52
CA ASP A 3 -37.23 -18.75 -8.01
C ASP A 3 -35.74 -18.40 -8.19
N LEU A 4 -34.84 -19.15 -7.55
CA LEU A 4 -33.38 -18.91 -7.63
C LEU A 4 -32.75 -19.34 -8.98
N ASN A 5 -33.52 -20.01 -9.85
CA ASN A 5 -33.05 -20.46 -11.17
C ASN A 5 -33.40 -19.48 -12.30
N LEU A 6 -34.17 -18.43 -12.02
CA LEU A 6 -34.48 -17.41 -13.02
C LEU A 6 -33.21 -16.57 -13.30
N PRO A 7 -32.98 -16.14 -14.56
CA PRO A 7 -31.93 -15.16 -14.82
C PRO A 7 -32.29 -13.79 -14.20
N PRO A 8 -31.28 -12.97 -13.85
CA PRO A 8 -31.53 -11.61 -13.36
C PRO A 8 -32.25 -10.77 -14.42
N ASN A 9 -33.30 -10.05 -14.00
CA ASN A 9 -34.05 -9.12 -14.84
C ASN A 9 -33.84 -7.69 -14.35
N TRP A 10 -32.72 -7.09 -14.77
CA TRP A 10 -32.33 -5.74 -14.39
C TRP A 10 -33.16 -4.69 -15.12
N VAL A 11 -33.93 -3.91 -14.37
CA VAL A 11 -34.67 -2.75 -14.88
C VAL A 11 -34.28 -1.49 -14.13
N ARG A 12 -34.41 -0.34 -14.79
CA ARG A 12 -34.32 0.96 -14.11
C ARG A 12 -35.53 1.10 -13.18
N GLY A 13 -35.29 1.47 -11.92
CA GLY A 13 -36.35 1.62 -10.94
C GLY A 13 -35.83 1.98 -9.56
N TYR A 14 -36.76 2.33 -8.68
CA TYR A 14 -36.51 2.65 -7.28
C TYR A 14 -37.11 1.58 -6.37
N TRP A 15 -36.38 1.24 -5.32
CA TRP A 15 -36.80 0.27 -4.33
C TRP A 15 -37.43 1.03 -3.17
N GLU A 16 -38.62 0.62 -2.75
CA GLU A 16 -39.25 1.17 -1.56
C GLU A 16 -38.73 0.45 -0.32
N ASN A 17 -38.06 1.21 0.54
CA ASN A 17 -37.51 0.68 1.78
C ASN A 17 -38.67 0.31 2.72
N GLN A 18 -38.84 -0.98 2.99
CA GLN A 18 -39.51 -1.42 4.20
C GLN A 18 -38.46 -1.51 5.32
N PRO A 19 -38.75 -1.04 6.54
CA PRO A 19 -37.85 -1.27 7.66
C PRO A 19 -37.70 -2.78 7.87
N TYR A 20 -36.47 -3.25 7.91
CA TYR A 20 -36.14 -4.62 8.30
C TYR A 20 -35.65 -4.60 9.75
N PRO A 21 -36.55 -4.63 10.75
CA PRO A 21 -36.14 -4.65 12.15
C PRO A 21 -35.40 -5.96 12.44
N CYS A 22 -34.29 -5.85 13.16
CA CYS A 22 -33.64 -6.99 13.78
C CYS A 22 -34.15 -7.07 15.22
N ASN A 23 -35.03 -8.02 15.51
CA ASN A 23 -35.62 -8.19 16.85
C ASN A 23 -34.70 -8.99 17.79
N VAL A 24 -33.38 -8.82 17.65
CA VAL A 24 -32.40 -9.50 18.49
C VAL A 24 -32.12 -8.63 19.69
N ILE A 25 -32.54 -9.13 20.84
CA ILE A 25 -32.15 -8.57 22.13
C ILE A 25 -30.95 -9.39 22.59
N LEU A 26 -29.78 -8.76 22.64
CA LEU A 26 -28.62 -9.35 23.31
C LEU A 26 -28.95 -9.47 24.79
N SER A 27 -28.45 -10.53 25.42
CA SER A 27 -28.57 -10.70 26.87
C SER A 27 -28.06 -9.45 27.57
N ASP A 28 -28.78 -9.01 28.60
CA ASP A 28 -28.26 -7.98 29.48
C ASP A 28 -26.90 -8.42 30.04
N PRO A 29 -25.98 -7.46 30.27
CA PRO A 29 -24.73 -7.79 30.96
C PRO A 29 -25.05 -8.46 32.30
N PRO A 30 -24.20 -9.39 32.77
CA PRO A 30 -24.43 -10.06 34.05
C PRO A 30 -24.55 -9.02 35.16
N ILE A 31 -25.45 -9.28 36.12
CA ILE A 31 -25.76 -8.38 37.27
C ILE A 31 -24.47 -7.97 38.01
N SER A 32 -23.51 -8.89 38.09
CA SER A 32 -22.14 -8.61 38.51
C SER A 32 -21.19 -8.84 37.34
N PRO A 33 -20.39 -7.83 36.93
CA PRO A 33 -19.44 -7.98 35.83
C PRO A 33 -18.38 -9.02 36.18
N TYR A 34 -18.07 -9.90 35.22
CA TYR A 34 -16.97 -10.84 35.38
C TYR A 34 -15.63 -10.12 35.54
N SER A 35 -14.72 -10.73 36.29
CA SER A 35 -13.34 -10.26 36.35
C SER A 35 -12.65 -10.41 34.98
N PRO A 36 -11.60 -9.64 34.68
CA PRO A 36 -10.83 -9.80 33.43
C PRO A 36 -10.35 -11.23 33.19
N LEU A 37 -9.97 -11.95 34.26
CA LEU A 37 -9.58 -13.35 34.19
C LEU A 37 -10.74 -14.26 33.78
N GLN A 38 -11.94 -14.03 34.33
CA GLN A 38 -13.14 -14.79 33.96
C GLN A 38 -13.51 -14.58 32.50
N TYR A 39 -13.42 -13.35 31.97
CA TYR A 39 -13.61 -13.10 30.54
C TYR A 39 -12.54 -13.81 29.69
N PHE A 40 -11.27 -13.78 30.11
CA PHE A 40 -10.22 -14.51 29.42
C PHE A 40 -10.51 -16.02 29.37
N LYS A 41 -10.98 -16.59 30.49
CA LYS A 41 -11.32 -18.02 30.62
C LYS A 41 -12.53 -18.46 29.80
N GLN A 42 -13.35 -17.55 29.29
CA GLN A 42 -14.41 -17.88 28.32
C GLN A 42 -13.83 -18.27 26.96
N VAL A 43 -12.67 -17.71 26.58
CA VAL A 43 -11.99 -18.02 25.31
C VAL A 43 -10.88 -19.05 25.52
N PHE A 44 -10.14 -18.93 26.62
CA PHE A 44 -9.03 -19.81 27.00
C PHE A 44 -9.42 -20.64 28.23
N ASP A 45 -10.31 -21.60 28.02
CA ASP A 45 -10.80 -22.47 29.09
C ASP A 45 -9.71 -23.38 29.68
N THR A 46 -10.05 -24.05 30.78
CA THR A 46 -9.14 -24.95 31.49
C THR A 46 -8.70 -26.14 30.64
N ASN A 47 -9.56 -26.65 29.74
CA ASN A 47 -9.23 -27.80 28.89
C ASN A 47 -8.17 -27.41 27.85
N ILE A 48 -8.25 -26.22 27.28
CA ILE A 48 -7.23 -25.67 26.37
C ILE A 48 -5.88 -25.60 27.10
N ILE A 49 -5.85 -25.06 28.33
CA ILE A 49 -4.61 -24.96 29.11
C ILE A 49 -4.03 -26.34 29.44
N GLN A 50 -4.87 -27.27 29.89
CA GLN A 50 -4.44 -28.64 30.20
C GLN A 50 -3.89 -29.36 28.96
N ASN A 51 -4.52 -29.16 27.80
CA ASN A 51 -4.03 -29.72 26.54
C ASN A 51 -2.66 -29.14 26.16
N ILE A 52 -2.47 -27.82 26.29
CA ILE A 52 -1.17 -27.17 26.06
C ILE A 52 -0.10 -27.77 26.98
N VAL A 53 -0.38 -27.92 28.28
CA VAL A 53 0.54 -28.53 29.25
C VAL A 53 0.95 -29.94 28.81
N TYR A 54 -0.03 -30.77 28.49
CA TYR A 54 0.22 -32.14 28.03
C TYR A 54 1.10 -32.17 26.79
N GLN A 55 0.75 -31.37 25.78
CA GLN A 55 1.46 -31.34 24.49
C GLN A 55 2.88 -30.78 24.61
N ILE A 56 3.12 -29.81 25.49
CA ILE A 56 4.46 -29.29 25.77
C ILE A 56 5.35 -30.35 26.42
N ASN A 57 4.84 -31.03 27.46
CA ASN A 57 5.60 -32.08 28.14
C ASN A 57 5.88 -33.24 27.16
N LEU A 58 4.88 -33.68 26.40
CA LEU A 58 5.05 -34.72 25.38
C LEU A 58 6.09 -34.32 24.32
N TYR A 59 5.99 -33.11 23.77
CA TYR A 59 6.93 -32.61 22.77
C TYR A 59 8.38 -32.58 23.29
N SER A 60 8.57 -32.18 24.55
CA SER A 60 9.91 -32.16 25.13
C SER A 60 10.53 -33.56 25.26
N VAL A 61 9.72 -34.58 25.58
CA VAL A 61 10.18 -35.98 25.55
C VAL A 61 10.51 -36.41 24.12
N GLN A 62 9.64 -36.11 23.15
CA GLN A 62 9.89 -36.44 21.74
C GLN A 62 11.17 -35.82 21.19
N LYS A 63 11.50 -34.60 21.63
CA LYS A 63 12.64 -33.82 21.13
C LYS A 63 13.94 -34.10 21.87
N ASN A 64 13.89 -34.19 23.20
CA ASN A 64 15.07 -34.22 24.07
C ASN A 64 15.17 -35.49 24.94
N GLY A 65 14.23 -36.43 24.82
CA GLY A 65 14.14 -37.65 25.64
C GLY A 65 13.66 -37.42 27.07
N THR A 66 13.43 -36.17 27.49
CA THR A 66 13.05 -35.82 28.87
C THR A 66 11.94 -34.77 28.88
N SER A 67 11.03 -34.91 29.85
CA SER A 67 9.94 -33.95 30.05
C SER A 67 10.48 -32.68 30.71
N ILE A 68 10.06 -31.50 30.23
CA ILE A 68 10.34 -30.23 30.93
C ILE A 68 9.52 -30.06 32.22
N ASN A 69 8.58 -30.97 32.48
CA ASN A 69 7.74 -31.03 33.67
C ASN A 69 7.03 -29.70 33.96
N THR A 70 6.32 -29.16 32.96
CA THR A 70 5.46 -27.96 33.13
C THR A 70 4.09 -28.35 33.68
N ASN A 71 3.39 -27.39 34.29
CA ASN A 71 2.02 -27.54 34.79
C ASN A 71 1.11 -26.37 34.35
N THR A 72 -0.17 -26.43 34.71
CA THR A 72 -1.17 -25.41 34.33
C THR A 72 -0.81 -24.02 34.83
N ASN A 73 -0.35 -23.90 36.07
CA ASN A 73 0.00 -22.61 36.68
C ASN A 73 1.16 -21.96 35.92
N GLU A 74 2.19 -22.72 35.56
CA GLU A 74 3.31 -22.18 34.77
C GLU A 74 2.87 -21.72 33.37
N ILE A 75 1.97 -22.46 32.71
CA ILE A 75 1.47 -22.06 31.39
C ILE A 75 0.57 -20.83 31.46
N GLU A 76 -0.24 -20.69 32.50
CA GLU A 76 -1.02 -19.49 32.75
C GLU A 76 -0.12 -18.28 33.02
N MET A 77 0.92 -18.44 33.85
CA MET A 77 1.94 -17.40 34.07
C MET A 77 2.65 -17.04 32.76
N PHE A 78 3.03 -18.04 31.95
CA PHE A 78 3.67 -17.84 30.66
C PHE A 78 2.80 -17.02 29.68
N LEU A 79 1.50 -17.33 29.60
CA LEU A 79 0.54 -16.58 28.80
C LEU A 79 0.33 -15.16 29.35
N GLY A 80 0.21 -15.00 30.66
CA GLY A 80 0.10 -13.71 31.33
C GLY A 80 1.31 -12.81 31.07
N ILE A 81 2.52 -13.37 31.15
CA ILE A 81 3.76 -12.67 30.78
C ILE A 81 3.69 -12.17 29.33
N HIS A 82 3.23 -13.00 28.39
CA HIS A 82 3.07 -12.59 26.99
C HIS A 82 2.06 -11.44 26.81
N MET A 83 0.97 -11.42 27.59
CA MET A 83 0.03 -10.30 27.59
C MET A 83 0.68 -9.02 28.11
N VAL A 84 1.42 -9.09 29.21
CA VAL A 84 2.13 -7.92 29.78
C VAL A 84 3.18 -7.40 28.79
N MET A 85 3.95 -8.28 28.15
CA MET A 85 4.93 -7.91 27.12
C MET A 85 4.29 -7.23 25.89
N SER A 86 3.00 -7.52 25.61
CA SER A 86 2.27 -6.88 24.52
C SER A 86 1.96 -5.41 24.80
N ILE A 87 1.81 -5.07 26.09
CA ILE A 87 1.52 -3.72 26.60
C ILE A 87 2.83 -2.97 26.82
N VAL A 88 3.75 -3.54 27.60
CA VAL A 88 5.05 -2.95 27.93
C VAL A 88 6.09 -3.54 26.99
N LYS A 89 6.36 -2.89 25.86
CA LYS A 89 7.30 -3.41 24.84
C LYS A 89 8.74 -2.98 25.10
N MET A 90 9.64 -3.94 25.27
CA MET A 90 11.09 -3.71 25.37
C MET A 90 11.80 -4.03 24.05
N PRO A 91 12.95 -3.38 23.74
CA PRO A 91 13.73 -3.65 22.53
C PRO A 91 14.13 -5.12 22.37
N THR A 92 14.44 -5.79 23.49
CA THR A 92 14.73 -7.22 23.51
C THR A 92 14.01 -7.89 24.69
N MET A 93 13.64 -9.17 24.50
CA MET A 93 12.96 -9.97 25.51
C MET A 93 13.78 -10.13 26.79
N ARG A 94 15.11 -10.23 26.72
CA ARG A 94 15.93 -10.42 27.93
C ARG A 94 15.95 -9.20 28.85
N MET A 95 15.59 -8.01 28.35
CA MET A 95 15.57 -6.79 29.15
C MET A 95 14.54 -6.82 30.28
N TYR A 96 13.45 -7.57 30.17
CA TYR A 96 12.48 -7.69 31.28
C TYR A 96 13.09 -8.32 32.54
N TRP A 97 14.22 -9.03 32.41
CA TRP A 97 14.96 -9.67 33.51
C TRP A 97 16.33 -9.04 33.78
N ALA A 98 16.75 -8.03 33.01
CA ALA A 98 18.06 -7.42 33.19
C ALA A 98 18.05 -6.46 34.39
N ASN A 99 19.12 -6.41 35.18
CA ASN A 99 19.15 -5.67 36.45
C ASN A 99 18.66 -4.22 36.35
N ASN A 100 19.06 -3.49 35.30
CA ASN A 100 18.74 -2.07 35.13
C ASN A 100 17.37 -1.79 34.50
N SER A 101 16.73 -2.81 33.91
CA SER A 101 15.44 -2.68 33.21
C SER A 101 14.43 -3.73 33.66
N LYS A 102 14.67 -4.33 34.84
CA LYS A 102 13.87 -5.40 35.42
C LYS A 102 12.43 -4.92 35.53
N TYR A 103 11.50 -5.75 35.05
CA TYR A 103 10.07 -5.47 35.15
C TYR A 103 9.44 -6.47 36.13
N PRO A 104 9.23 -6.10 37.41
CA PRO A 104 8.84 -7.02 38.49
C PRO A 104 7.69 -7.97 38.13
N ALA A 105 6.63 -7.45 37.50
CA ALA A 105 5.46 -8.24 37.10
C ALA A 105 5.78 -9.39 36.11
N ILE A 106 6.93 -9.36 35.43
CA ILE A 106 7.42 -10.45 34.57
C ILE A 106 8.54 -11.21 35.27
N SER A 107 9.53 -10.50 35.79
CA SER A 107 10.76 -11.11 36.31
C SER A 107 10.55 -11.92 37.58
N ASP A 108 9.60 -11.50 38.42
CA ASP A 108 9.31 -12.16 39.69
C ASP A 108 8.29 -13.29 39.49
N ALA A 109 7.48 -13.22 38.41
CA ALA A 109 6.52 -14.27 38.05
C ALA A 109 7.19 -15.54 37.50
N MET A 110 8.27 -15.39 36.72
CA MET A 110 8.99 -16.54 36.15
C MET A 110 10.45 -16.21 35.85
N ALA A 111 11.37 -17.10 36.23
CA ALA A 111 12.78 -16.95 35.90
C ALA A 111 13.02 -16.94 34.38
N ARG A 112 13.93 -16.07 33.90
CA ARG A 112 14.26 -15.90 32.47
C ARG A 112 14.51 -17.22 31.75
N ASN A 113 15.36 -18.07 32.33
CA ASN A 113 15.74 -19.33 31.69
C ASN A 113 14.55 -20.32 31.63
N ARG A 114 13.64 -20.30 32.61
CA ARG A 114 12.41 -21.11 32.57
C ARG A 114 11.48 -20.62 31.47
N PHE A 115 11.29 -19.30 31.35
CA PHE A 115 10.51 -18.69 30.27
C PHE A 115 11.08 -19.02 28.88
N GLU A 116 12.40 -18.90 28.69
CA GLU A 116 13.07 -19.26 27.44
C GLU A 116 12.92 -20.74 27.11
N ASN A 117 13.00 -21.62 28.11
CA ASN A 117 12.81 -23.06 27.95
C ASN A 117 11.37 -23.42 27.54
N LEU A 118 10.35 -22.84 28.21
CA LEU A 118 8.94 -23.01 27.82
C LEU A 118 8.69 -22.50 26.41
N ARG A 119 9.19 -21.30 26.09
CA ARG A 119 9.05 -20.71 24.75
C ARG A 119 9.69 -21.56 23.65
N ALA A 120 10.78 -22.27 23.94
CA ALA A 120 11.47 -23.14 22.99
C ALA A 120 10.77 -24.50 22.78
N ASN A 121 9.85 -24.87 23.67
CA ASN A 121 9.14 -26.16 23.66
C ASN A 121 7.61 -26.03 23.56
N ILE A 122 7.08 -24.82 23.36
CA ILE A 122 5.64 -24.63 23.19
C ILE A 122 5.09 -25.48 22.04
N HIS A 123 4.08 -26.29 22.32
CA HIS A 123 3.51 -27.25 21.38
C HIS A 123 2.02 -27.50 21.67
N PHE A 124 1.28 -27.90 20.64
CA PHE A 124 -0.19 -27.98 20.70
C PHE A 124 -0.78 -29.24 20.07
N ASN A 125 0.03 -30.15 19.55
CA ASN A 125 -0.45 -31.39 18.94
C ASN A 125 0.64 -32.46 18.93
N ASP A 126 0.30 -33.73 18.98
CA ASP A 126 1.28 -34.80 19.00
C ASP A 126 1.89 -35.01 17.60
N ASN A 127 3.22 -34.89 17.48
CA ASN A 127 3.91 -35.05 16.19
C ASN A 127 3.80 -36.46 15.59
N THR A 128 3.47 -37.49 16.38
CA THR A 128 3.31 -38.86 15.87
C THR A 128 2.19 -38.98 14.85
N TYR A 129 1.18 -38.12 14.91
CA TYR A 129 0.08 -38.07 13.93
C TYR A 129 0.34 -37.10 12.77
N CYS A 130 1.52 -36.47 12.70
CA CYS A 130 1.83 -35.50 11.65
C CYS A 130 2.15 -36.20 10.33
N LEU A 131 1.21 -36.14 9.38
CA LEU A 131 1.40 -36.73 8.06
C LEU A 131 2.51 -36.01 7.28
N PRO A 132 3.29 -36.73 6.44
CA PRO A 132 4.31 -36.13 5.58
C PRO A 132 3.76 -35.04 4.64
N ASN A 133 4.57 -34.05 4.28
CA ASN A 133 4.16 -32.89 3.47
C ASN A 133 3.58 -33.25 2.09
N ASN A 134 3.97 -34.40 1.53
CA ASN A 134 3.48 -34.90 0.23
C ASN A 134 2.20 -35.73 0.36
N HIS A 135 1.74 -36.03 1.57
CA HIS A 135 0.52 -36.79 1.78
C HIS A 135 -0.71 -35.96 1.36
N PRO A 136 -1.70 -36.52 0.64
CA PRO A 136 -2.87 -35.78 0.16
C PRO A 136 -3.69 -35.13 1.29
N ASN A 137 -3.72 -35.76 2.46
CA ASN A 137 -4.43 -35.29 3.66
C ASN A 137 -3.54 -34.50 4.63
N HIS A 138 -2.36 -34.05 4.21
CA HIS A 138 -1.49 -33.23 5.07
C HIS A 138 -2.14 -31.88 5.42
N ASP A 139 -2.41 -31.67 6.70
CA ASP A 139 -2.88 -30.39 7.23
C ASP A 139 -1.71 -29.46 7.55
N LYS A 140 -1.62 -28.33 6.85
CA LYS A 140 -0.58 -27.31 7.08
C LYS A 140 -0.67 -26.63 8.45
N LEU A 141 -1.83 -26.70 9.10
CA LEU A 141 -2.05 -26.17 10.45
C LEU A 141 -1.98 -27.27 11.51
N PHE A 142 -1.63 -28.51 11.15
CA PHE A 142 -1.64 -29.67 12.06
C PHE A 142 -1.05 -29.35 13.43
N LYS A 143 0.11 -28.70 13.48
CA LYS A 143 0.84 -28.39 14.73
C LYS A 143 0.10 -27.45 15.69
N ILE A 144 -0.94 -26.75 15.22
CA ILE A 144 -1.76 -25.83 16.02
C ILE A 144 -3.25 -26.16 15.91
N ARG A 145 -3.63 -27.19 15.15
CA ARG A 145 -5.02 -27.48 14.78
C ARG A 145 -5.94 -27.65 16.00
N PRO A 146 -5.61 -28.50 17.00
CA PRO A 146 -6.48 -28.67 18.16
C PRO A 146 -6.70 -27.36 18.92
N TYR A 147 -5.65 -26.55 19.03
CA TYR A 147 -5.67 -25.27 19.73
C TYR A 147 -6.52 -24.21 18.99
N ILE A 148 -6.35 -24.07 17.67
CA ILE A 148 -7.14 -23.10 16.90
C ILE A 148 -8.62 -23.50 16.84
N ASP A 149 -8.92 -24.80 16.71
CA ASP A 149 -10.30 -25.28 16.61
C ASP A 149 -11.02 -25.09 17.96
N ALA A 150 -10.35 -25.37 19.09
CA ALA A 150 -10.91 -25.13 20.42
C ALA A 150 -11.20 -23.63 20.67
N ILE A 151 -10.25 -22.75 20.35
CA ILE A 151 -10.45 -21.29 20.49
C ILE A 151 -11.57 -20.80 19.56
N GLN A 152 -11.60 -21.29 18.32
CA GLN A 152 -12.64 -20.93 17.36
C GLN A 152 -14.01 -21.35 17.90
N ASN A 153 -14.15 -22.55 18.44
CA ASN A 153 -15.41 -23.01 19.05
C ASN A 153 -15.85 -22.11 20.20
N ASN A 154 -14.93 -21.68 21.07
CA ASN A 154 -15.25 -20.75 22.16
C ASN A 154 -15.71 -19.38 21.65
N PHE A 155 -15.08 -18.83 20.60
CA PHE A 155 -15.54 -17.58 19.98
C PHE A 155 -16.94 -17.70 19.37
N LYS A 156 -17.28 -18.86 18.78
CA LYS A 156 -18.60 -19.12 18.19
C LYS A 156 -19.73 -19.13 19.22
N MET A 157 -19.42 -19.37 20.50
CA MET A 157 -20.39 -19.31 21.60
C MET A 157 -20.77 -17.88 21.96
N ILE A 158 -19.98 -16.88 21.56
CA ILE A 158 -20.28 -15.47 21.84
C ILE A 158 -21.35 -15.00 20.86
N ALA A 159 -22.51 -14.59 21.37
CA ALA A 159 -23.61 -14.12 20.54
C ALA A 159 -23.20 -12.89 19.70
N PRO A 160 -23.42 -12.90 18.37
CA PRO A 160 -23.11 -11.76 17.51
C PRO A 160 -24.12 -10.63 17.69
N GLU A 161 -23.66 -9.39 17.54
CA GLU A 161 -24.53 -8.22 17.40
C GLU A 161 -25.24 -8.23 16.05
N GLU A 162 -26.32 -7.47 15.90
CA GLU A 162 -27.03 -7.30 14.63
C GLU A 162 -26.09 -6.92 13.48
N PHE A 163 -25.13 -6.03 13.72
CA PHE A 163 -24.21 -5.52 12.73
C PHE A 163 -22.88 -6.25 12.81
N THR A 164 -22.54 -6.97 11.75
CA THR A 164 -21.30 -7.74 11.64
C THR A 164 -20.56 -7.44 10.34
N ALA A 165 -19.26 -7.73 10.34
CA ALA A 165 -18.38 -7.57 9.20
C ALA A 165 -17.43 -8.74 9.05
N ILE A 166 -17.16 -9.13 7.80
CA ILE A 166 -16.09 -10.06 7.45
C ILE A 166 -14.98 -9.31 6.73
N ASP A 167 -13.77 -9.42 7.26
CA ASP A 167 -12.58 -8.88 6.62
C ASP A 167 -11.33 -9.74 6.93
N GLU A 168 -10.21 -9.33 6.34
CA GLU A 168 -8.91 -9.96 6.48
C GLU A 168 -8.01 -9.28 7.53
N ILE A 169 -7.39 -10.12 8.34
CA ILE A 169 -6.37 -9.77 9.32
C ILE A 169 -5.03 -10.35 8.85
N ILE A 170 -3.97 -9.54 8.90
CA ILE A 170 -2.60 -9.99 8.65
C ILE A 170 -1.88 -10.13 10.00
N ILE A 171 -1.60 -11.37 10.39
CA ILE A 171 -0.80 -11.69 11.57
C ILE A 171 0.69 -11.49 11.20
N PRO A 172 1.38 -10.47 11.75
CA PRO A 172 2.74 -10.14 11.34
C PRO A 172 3.70 -11.31 11.54
N PHE A 173 4.33 -11.77 10.46
CA PHE A 173 5.23 -12.92 10.53
C PHE A 173 6.29 -12.83 9.42
N LYS A 174 7.57 -12.84 9.82
CA LYS A 174 8.71 -12.78 8.88
C LYS A 174 9.43 -14.11 8.72
N GLY A 175 9.14 -15.12 9.55
CA GLY A 175 9.78 -16.44 9.50
C GLY A 175 9.54 -17.22 8.21
N ARG A 176 10.16 -18.40 8.11
CA ARG A 176 9.98 -19.32 6.98
C ARG A 176 8.67 -20.07 7.16
N SER A 177 7.69 -19.78 6.31
CA SER A 177 6.43 -20.52 6.23
C SER A 177 5.84 -20.38 4.83
N VAL A 178 5.28 -21.47 4.31
CA VAL A 178 4.57 -21.48 3.03
C VAL A 178 3.24 -20.71 3.09
N MET A 179 2.69 -20.50 4.30
CA MET A 179 1.41 -19.79 4.52
C MET A 179 1.58 -18.26 4.51
N LYS A 180 2.81 -17.78 4.67
CA LYS A 180 3.14 -16.35 4.69
C LYS A 180 2.71 -15.69 3.37
N GLN A 181 2.04 -14.56 3.44
CA GLN A 181 1.61 -13.74 2.31
C GLN A 181 2.28 -12.38 2.32
N TYR A 182 2.36 -11.79 1.13
CA TYR A 182 2.73 -10.39 0.93
C TYR A 182 1.50 -9.59 0.52
N ASN A 183 1.14 -8.58 1.29
CA ASN A 183 0.09 -7.62 0.95
C ASN A 183 0.66 -6.20 0.96
N LYS A 184 0.85 -5.61 -0.23
CA LYS A 184 1.47 -4.28 -0.40
C LYS A 184 0.70 -3.17 0.31
N SER A 185 -0.62 -3.33 0.45
CA SER A 185 -1.53 -2.29 0.95
C SER A 185 -1.70 -2.29 2.47
N LYS A 186 -1.15 -3.27 3.19
CA LYS A 186 -1.23 -3.35 4.67
C LYS A 186 0.08 -2.85 5.30
N SER A 187 -0.02 -2.26 6.49
CA SER A 187 1.13 -1.71 7.24
C SER A 187 2.22 -2.76 7.50
N HIS A 188 1.82 -3.94 7.95
CA HIS A 188 2.66 -5.14 7.99
C HIS A 188 2.49 -5.93 6.70
N LYS A 189 3.38 -5.68 5.74
CA LYS A 189 3.27 -6.27 4.40
C LYS A 189 3.45 -7.79 4.38
N TRP A 190 4.18 -8.37 5.32
CA TRP A 190 4.45 -9.80 5.41
C TRP A 190 3.78 -10.41 6.65
N GLY A 191 2.98 -11.46 6.45
CA GLY A 191 2.33 -12.15 7.55
C GLY A 191 1.48 -13.34 7.13
N ILE A 192 0.84 -13.98 8.10
CA ILE A 192 -0.17 -15.03 7.85
C ILE A 192 -1.52 -14.33 7.70
N LYS A 193 -2.25 -14.65 6.62
CA LYS A 193 -3.58 -14.09 6.38
C LYS A 193 -4.63 -14.91 7.13
N MET A 194 -5.54 -14.24 7.81
CA MET A 194 -6.70 -14.79 8.49
C MET A 194 -7.93 -14.01 8.04
N PHE A 195 -9.07 -14.67 7.86
CA PHE A 195 -10.37 -14.02 7.70
C PHE A 195 -11.11 -14.09 9.03
N ALA A 196 -11.81 -13.03 9.41
CA ALA A 196 -12.56 -13.01 10.67
C ALA A 196 -13.93 -12.37 10.46
N LEU A 197 -14.94 -12.95 11.11
CA LEU A 197 -16.25 -12.35 11.33
C LEU A 197 -16.22 -11.62 12.68
N ALA A 198 -16.55 -10.33 12.68
CA ALA A 198 -16.60 -9.52 13.88
C ALA A 198 -17.89 -8.69 13.96
N SER A 199 -18.37 -8.44 15.18
CA SER A 199 -19.47 -7.52 15.44
C SER A 199 -19.00 -6.05 15.43
N LYS A 200 -19.96 -5.12 15.43
CA LYS A 200 -19.70 -3.67 15.45
C LYS A 200 -18.85 -3.21 16.64
N SER A 201 -18.91 -3.89 17.79
CA SER A 201 -18.00 -3.65 18.93
C SER A 201 -16.54 -4.02 18.67
N GLY A 202 -16.26 -4.80 17.62
CA GLY A 202 -14.94 -5.34 17.31
C GLY A 202 -14.68 -6.75 17.89
N ILE A 203 -15.67 -7.36 18.56
CA ILE A 203 -15.56 -8.74 19.03
C ILE A 203 -15.59 -9.71 17.83
N ILE A 204 -14.64 -10.64 17.80
CA ILE A 204 -14.56 -11.72 16.80
C ILE A 204 -15.47 -12.86 17.25
N HIS A 205 -16.22 -13.44 16.31
CA HIS A 205 -17.10 -14.58 16.57
C HIS A 205 -16.67 -15.84 15.81
N ASP A 206 -16.02 -15.67 14.67
CA ASP A 206 -15.45 -16.77 13.90
C ASP A 206 -14.24 -16.31 13.10
N PHE A 207 -13.32 -17.22 12.78
CA PHE A 207 -12.16 -16.93 11.94
C PHE A 207 -11.67 -18.16 11.16
N GLU A 208 -11.00 -17.92 10.04
CA GLU A 208 -10.39 -18.97 9.22
C GLU A 208 -8.97 -18.53 8.79
N ILE A 209 -7.96 -19.37 9.06
CA ILE A 209 -6.58 -19.13 8.64
C ILE A 209 -6.40 -19.55 7.18
N TYR A 210 -5.88 -18.63 6.36
CA TYR A 210 -5.66 -18.87 4.94
C TYR A 210 -4.34 -19.62 4.68
N VAL A 211 -4.43 -20.81 4.05
CA VAL A 211 -3.28 -21.71 3.83
C VAL A 211 -2.97 -21.97 2.35
N ARG A 212 -3.37 -21.03 1.48
CA ARG A 212 -3.18 -21.06 0.01
C ARG A 212 -3.91 -22.24 -0.66
N LYS A 213 -3.21 -23.06 -1.45
CA LYS A 213 -3.78 -24.17 -2.25
C LYS A 213 -4.52 -25.25 -1.43
N SER A 214 -4.25 -25.31 -0.12
CA SER A 214 -4.91 -26.25 0.81
C SER A 214 -6.06 -25.60 1.59
N THR A 215 -6.34 -24.30 1.36
CA THR A 215 -7.54 -23.67 1.91
C THR A 215 -8.73 -24.39 1.31
N ILE A 216 -9.73 -24.73 2.14
CA ILE A 216 -10.87 -25.58 1.78
C ILE A 216 -11.31 -25.26 0.34
N LYS A 217 -11.28 -26.29 -0.52
CA LYS A 217 -11.66 -26.15 -1.93
C LYS A 217 -13.06 -25.55 -2.01
N PRO A 218 -13.37 -24.74 -3.03
CA PRO A 218 -14.72 -24.21 -3.16
C PRO A 218 -15.73 -25.35 -3.09
N SER A 219 -16.59 -25.32 -2.07
CA SER A 219 -17.63 -26.32 -1.86
C SER A 219 -18.93 -25.92 -2.54
N THR A 220 -19.03 -24.66 -2.98
CA THR A 220 -20.22 -24.14 -3.65
C THR A 220 -19.89 -23.46 -4.98
N LYS A 221 -20.94 -23.12 -5.74
CA LYS A 221 -20.84 -22.34 -6.99
C LYS A 221 -20.43 -20.87 -6.78
N MET A 222 -20.20 -20.43 -5.53
CA MET A 222 -19.88 -19.03 -5.19
C MET A 222 -18.39 -18.68 -5.34
N GLY A 223 -17.54 -19.71 -5.50
CA GLY A 223 -16.08 -19.56 -5.54
C GLY A 223 -15.48 -19.24 -4.18
N LEU A 224 -14.14 -19.27 -4.10
CA LEU A 224 -13.39 -19.18 -2.83
C LEU A 224 -13.83 -18.02 -1.93
N SER A 225 -13.96 -16.81 -2.47
CA SER A 225 -14.34 -15.62 -1.70
C SER A 225 -15.75 -15.72 -1.11
N GLY A 226 -16.69 -16.28 -1.87
CA GLY A 226 -18.08 -16.41 -1.41
C GLY A 226 -18.22 -17.51 -0.37
N ASP A 227 -17.49 -18.61 -0.56
CA ASP A 227 -17.50 -19.74 0.38
C ASP A 227 -16.92 -19.38 1.75
N ILE A 228 -15.92 -18.48 1.79
CA ILE A 228 -15.41 -17.93 3.06
C ILE A 228 -16.53 -17.16 3.78
N VAL A 229 -17.27 -16.31 3.07
CA VAL A 229 -18.39 -15.57 3.67
C VAL A 229 -19.44 -16.53 4.20
N ILE A 230 -19.84 -17.52 3.41
CA ILE A 230 -20.85 -18.51 3.81
C ILE A 230 -20.42 -19.23 5.09
N ARG A 231 -19.20 -19.77 5.14
CA ARG A 231 -18.70 -20.50 6.32
C ARG A 231 -18.65 -19.62 7.56
N LEU A 232 -18.04 -18.43 7.46
CA LEU A 232 -17.92 -17.54 8.61
C LEU A 232 -19.28 -17.00 9.07
N SER A 233 -20.22 -16.80 8.15
CA SER A 233 -21.57 -16.30 8.47
C SER A 233 -22.53 -17.38 8.97
N ASP A 234 -22.15 -18.66 8.97
CA ASP A 234 -23.07 -19.76 9.33
C ASP A 234 -23.53 -19.69 10.79
N ILE A 235 -22.71 -19.08 11.66
CA ILE A 235 -23.05 -18.83 13.06
C ILE A 235 -24.10 -17.72 13.25
N LEU A 236 -24.38 -16.92 12.21
CA LEU A 236 -25.37 -15.85 12.31
C LEU A 236 -26.78 -16.46 12.32
N PRO A 237 -27.66 -16.03 13.24
CA PRO A 237 -29.05 -16.47 13.22
C PRO A 237 -29.74 -16.14 11.89
N LYS A 238 -30.20 -17.19 11.22
CA LYS A 238 -30.94 -17.13 9.95
C LYS A 238 -32.37 -16.63 10.22
N HIS A 239 -32.98 -15.93 9.27
CA HIS A 239 -34.37 -15.43 9.42
C HIS A 239 -34.57 -14.37 10.53
N LYS A 240 -33.49 -13.65 10.88
CA LYS A 240 -33.50 -12.63 11.93
C LYS A 240 -33.05 -11.24 11.49
N ASN A 241 -32.84 -11.00 10.19
CA ASN A 241 -32.43 -9.69 9.64
C ASN A 241 -31.06 -9.19 10.11
N TYR A 242 -30.13 -10.09 10.46
CA TYR A 242 -28.73 -9.70 10.74
C TYR A 242 -28.12 -8.98 9.55
N LYS A 243 -27.30 -7.97 9.82
CA LYS A 243 -26.63 -7.16 8.80
C LYS A 243 -25.16 -7.56 8.70
N LEU A 244 -24.77 -8.03 7.53
CA LEU A 244 -23.42 -8.50 7.24
C LEU A 244 -22.75 -7.64 6.17
N SER A 245 -21.61 -7.06 6.53
CA SER A 245 -20.77 -6.24 5.65
C SER A 245 -19.48 -6.96 5.27
N PHE A 246 -18.97 -6.69 4.07
CA PHE A 246 -17.67 -7.21 3.60
C PHE A 246 -17.18 -6.38 2.39
N ASP A 247 -15.88 -6.43 2.12
CA ASP A 247 -15.27 -5.70 0.99
C ASP A 247 -15.63 -6.30 -0.39
N ASN A 248 -15.42 -5.51 -1.46
CA ASN A 248 -15.65 -5.85 -2.86
C ASN A 248 -15.00 -7.16 -3.32
N TRP A 249 -13.93 -7.62 -2.65
CA TRP A 249 -13.30 -8.89 -2.96
C TRP A 249 -14.22 -10.08 -2.68
N PHE A 250 -15.09 -9.96 -1.67
CA PHE A 250 -16.08 -10.96 -1.32
C PHE A 250 -17.38 -10.78 -2.12
N THR A 251 -17.78 -9.53 -2.36
CA THR A 251 -19.08 -9.19 -2.92
C THR A 251 -19.32 -9.74 -4.33
N SER A 252 -20.47 -10.38 -4.51
CA SER A 252 -21.01 -10.78 -5.81
C SER A 252 -22.54 -10.87 -5.76
N TYR A 253 -23.17 -10.84 -6.93
CA TYR A 253 -24.62 -11.01 -7.08
C TYR A 253 -25.12 -12.34 -6.48
N ASN A 254 -24.50 -13.48 -6.84
CA ASN A 254 -24.91 -14.79 -6.33
C ASN A 254 -24.78 -14.89 -4.80
N LEU A 255 -23.75 -14.25 -4.21
CA LEU A 255 -23.61 -14.20 -2.75
C LEU A 255 -24.76 -13.40 -2.11
N LYS A 256 -25.20 -12.29 -2.72
CA LYS A 256 -26.36 -11.54 -2.22
C LYS A 256 -27.66 -12.35 -2.28
N LEU A 257 -27.86 -13.14 -3.33
CA LEU A 257 -28.99 -14.07 -3.43
C LEU A 257 -28.97 -15.11 -2.31
N HIS A 258 -27.81 -15.72 -2.05
CA HIS A 258 -27.66 -16.71 -0.99
C HIS A 258 -27.94 -16.11 0.39
N LEU A 259 -27.34 -14.96 0.71
CA LEU A 259 -27.61 -14.27 1.97
C LEU A 259 -29.08 -13.86 2.10
N LYS A 260 -29.72 -13.46 0.99
CA LYS A 260 -31.15 -13.16 0.96
C LYS A 260 -32.01 -14.39 1.29
N SER A 261 -31.67 -15.57 0.78
CA SER A 261 -32.38 -16.81 1.14
C SER A 261 -32.27 -17.18 2.63
N LEU A 262 -31.20 -16.74 3.29
CA LEU A 262 -31.00 -16.89 4.73
C LEU A 262 -31.59 -15.70 5.53
N VAL A 263 -32.14 -14.70 4.84
CA VAL A 263 -32.63 -13.44 5.42
C VAL A 263 -31.53 -12.77 6.25
N ILE A 264 -30.31 -12.79 5.69
CA ILE A 264 -29.17 -12.01 6.14
C ILE A 264 -29.05 -10.82 5.19
N LEU A 265 -29.15 -9.63 5.76
CA LEU A 265 -29.15 -8.36 5.04
C LEU A 265 -27.71 -7.94 4.76
N SER A 266 -27.43 -7.50 3.55
CA SER A 266 -26.08 -7.12 3.19
C SER A 266 -26.09 -6.08 2.08
N VAL A 267 -25.33 -5.01 2.29
CA VAL A 267 -25.02 -3.98 1.29
C VAL A 267 -23.51 -3.80 1.23
N GLY A 268 -22.97 -3.55 0.05
CA GLY A 268 -21.53 -3.34 -0.09
C GLY A 268 -21.12 -2.98 -1.49
N THR A 269 -19.86 -2.58 -1.61
CA THR A 269 -19.24 -2.32 -2.91
C THR A 269 -19.04 -3.60 -3.68
N VAL A 270 -19.15 -3.54 -5.02
CA VAL A 270 -18.99 -4.69 -5.89
C VAL A 270 -18.17 -4.33 -7.12
N ARG A 271 -17.45 -5.30 -7.68
CA ARG A 271 -16.76 -5.11 -8.95
C ARG A 271 -17.77 -5.22 -10.10
N SER A 272 -17.61 -4.40 -11.13
CA SER A 272 -18.54 -4.36 -12.27
C SER A 272 -18.72 -5.72 -12.97
N ASN A 273 -17.70 -6.58 -12.97
CA ASN A 273 -17.80 -7.93 -13.53
C ASN A 273 -18.50 -8.96 -12.61
N ARG A 274 -18.97 -8.57 -11.42
CA ARG A 274 -19.61 -9.48 -10.43
C ARG A 274 -21.07 -9.13 -10.11
N ILE A 275 -21.70 -8.24 -10.89
CA ILE A 275 -23.11 -7.82 -10.75
C ILE A 275 -24.05 -8.50 -11.77
N ALA A 276 -23.66 -9.69 -12.28
CA ALA A 276 -24.48 -10.53 -13.15
C ALA A 276 -25.11 -9.78 -14.34
N GLY A 277 -24.27 -9.11 -15.14
CA GLY A 277 -24.69 -8.48 -16.39
C GLY A 277 -25.46 -7.16 -16.26
N CYS A 278 -25.61 -6.61 -15.05
CA CYS A 278 -26.27 -5.33 -14.84
C CYS A 278 -25.56 -4.20 -15.61
N GLN A 279 -26.30 -3.49 -16.47
CA GLN A 279 -25.81 -2.35 -17.23
C GLN A 279 -26.26 -1.02 -16.61
N PHE A 280 -25.28 -0.23 -16.19
CA PHE A 280 -25.47 1.13 -15.70
C PHE A 280 -25.09 2.15 -16.77
N GLU A 281 -25.49 3.40 -16.55
CA GLU A 281 -24.98 4.55 -17.30
C GLU A 281 -23.45 4.58 -17.32
N ASN A 282 -22.89 5.04 -18.43
CA ASN A 282 -21.44 5.09 -18.62
C ASN A 282 -20.81 6.22 -17.77
N ASP A 283 -19.50 6.13 -17.52
CA ASP A 283 -18.80 7.09 -16.65
C ASP A 283 -18.75 8.51 -17.23
N LYS A 284 -18.85 8.67 -18.56
CA LYS A 284 -18.81 9.99 -19.20
C LYS A 284 -20.07 10.78 -18.88
N ASP A 285 -21.23 10.12 -18.99
CA ASP A 285 -22.53 10.74 -18.73
C ASP A 285 -22.70 11.06 -17.25
N LEU A 286 -22.36 10.12 -16.36
CA LEU A 286 -22.37 10.35 -14.91
C LEU A 286 -21.41 11.48 -14.50
N LYS A 287 -20.23 11.56 -15.13
CA LYS A 287 -19.29 12.66 -14.89
C LYS A 287 -19.85 14.01 -15.34
N LYS A 288 -20.51 14.05 -16.50
CA LYS A 288 -21.13 15.26 -17.04
C LYS A 288 -22.29 15.74 -16.14
N ALA A 289 -23.04 14.81 -15.56
CA ALA A 289 -24.11 15.10 -14.62
C ALA A 289 -23.63 15.60 -13.24
N GLY A 290 -22.33 15.49 -12.95
CA GLY A 290 -21.71 16.05 -11.75
C GLY A 290 -21.54 15.06 -10.58
N ARG A 291 -20.79 15.49 -9.57
CA ARG A 291 -20.52 14.70 -8.36
C ARG A 291 -21.82 14.49 -7.57
N GLY A 292 -22.02 13.27 -7.08
CA GLY A 292 -23.22 12.88 -6.33
C GLY A 292 -24.29 12.21 -7.20
N THR A 293 -24.15 12.26 -8.53
CA THR A 293 -25.08 11.59 -9.45
C THR A 293 -24.98 10.07 -9.33
N TYR A 294 -26.11 9.39 -9.49
CA TYR A 294 -26.17 7.94 -9.44
C TYR A 294 -27.19 7.34 -10.41
N ASP A 295 -26.96 6.10 -10.78
CA ASP A 295 -27.85 5.29 -11.60
C ASP A 295 -28.25 4.01 -10.83
N THR A 296 -29.55 3.73 -10.74
CA THR A 296 -30.09 2.60 -9.97
C THR A 296 -30.74 1.56 -10.89
N ARG A 297 -30.54 0.28 -10.55
CA ARG A 297 -31.15 -0.88 -11.19
C ARG A 297 -31.73 -1.81 -10.14
N ILE A 298 -32.84 -2.46 -10.48
CA ILE A 298 -33.48 -3.48 -9.65
C ILE A 298 -33.62 -4.73 -10.49
N ASP A 299 -33.14 -5.83 -9.95
CA ASP A 299 -33.44 -7.15 -10.47
C ASP A 299 -34.85 -7.54 -10.00
N LYS A 300 -35.83 -7.54 -10.92
CA LYS A 300 -37.21 -7.92 -10.62
C LYS A 300 -37.37 -9.42 -10.32
N SER A 301 -36.47 -10.26 -10.82
CA SER A 301 -36.55 -11.71 -10.60
C SER A 301 -36.30 -12.07 -9.13
N HIS A 302 -35.36 -11.38 -8.49
CA HIS A 302 -34.93 -11.74 -7.13
C HIS A 302 -34.97 -10.59 -6.11
N GLY A 303 -35.34 -9.37 -6.52
CA GLY A 303 -35.36 -8.18 -5.68
C GLY A 303 -33.98 -7.81 -5.14
N ILE A 304 -32.97 -7.78 -6.01
CA ILE A 304 -31.62 -7.30 -5.71
C ILE A 304 -31.45 -5.90 -6.30
N ILE A 305 -30.84 -4.99 -5.55
CA ILE A 305 -30.65 -3.60 -5.95
C ILE A 305 -29.19 -3.38 -6.33
N GLY A 306 -28.97 -2.80 -7.50
CA GLY A 306 -27.68 -2.30 -7.96
C GLY A 306 -27.68 -0.77 -8.02
N CYS A 307 -26.58 -0.14 -7.63
CA CYS A 307 -26.40 1.30 -7.76
C CYS A 307 -24.99 1.60 -8.26
N LYS A 308 -24.88 2.57 -9.18
CA LYS A 308 -23.61 3.17 -9.58
C LYS A 308 -23.64 4.63 -9.19
N TRP A 309 -22.77 5.03 -8.25
CA TRP A 309 -22.68 6.41 -7.76
C TRP A 309 -21.36 7.04 -8.20
N TYR A 310 -21.42 8.29 -8.65
CA TYR A 310 -20.28 9.02 -9.18
C TYR A 310 -19.84 10.13 -8.22
N ASP A 311 -18.59 10.04 -7.75
CA ASP A 311 -17.91 11.11 -7.03
C ASP A 311 -16.70 11.57 -7.86
N ASN A 312 -15.46 11.34 -7.41
CA ASN A 312 -14.28 11.50 -8.26
C ASN A 312 -14.13 10.35 -9.29
N LYS A 313 -14.71 9.19 -8.96
CA LYS A 313 -14.79 7.98 -9.78
C LYS A 313 -16.10 7.27 -9.47
N SER A 314 -16.57 6.46 -10.42
CA SER A 314 -17.76 5.64 -10.20
C SER A 314 -17.48 4.53 -9.18
N VAL A 315 -18.43 4.29 -8.28
CA VAL A 315 -18.46 3.13 -7.39
C VAL A 315 -19.73 2.34 -7.67
N HIS A 316 -19.61 1.02 -7.75
CA HIS A 316 -20.76 0.12 -7.89
C HIS A 316 -21.08 -0.51 -6.55
N LEU A 317 -22.38 -0.55 -6.21
CA LEU A 317 -22.90 -1.15 -5.00
C LEU A 317 -24.00 -2.14 -5.35
N ILE A 318 -24.14 -3.14 -4.48
CA ILE A 318 -25.19 -4.14 -4.57
C ILE A 318 -25.75 -4.44 -3.17
N SER A 319 -27.07 -4.55 -3.09
CA SER A 319 -27.83 -4.69 -1.85
C SER A 319 -28.97 -5.68 -2.03
N ASN A 320 -29.33 -6.39 -0.97
CA ASN A 320 -30.52 -7.23 -0.92
C ASN A 320 -31.65 -6.67 -0.04
N TYR A 321 -31.50 -5.45 0.51
CA TYR A 321 -32.46 -4.91 1.48
C TYR A 321 -32.64 -3.38 1.48
N ILE A 322 -31.59 -2.62 1.14
CA ILE A 322 -31.62 -1.15 1.11
C ILE A 322 -31.47 -0.61 -0.32
N GLY A 323 -32.34 0.33 -0.69
CA GLY A 323 -32.30 1.06 -1.95
C GLY A 323 -31.66 2.45 -1.83
N THR A 324 -31.90 3.29 -2.85
CA THR A 324 -31.38 4.67 -2.92
C THR A 324 -32.35 5.73 -2.39
N LYS A 325 -33.59 5.35 -2.03
CA LYS A 325 -34.61 6.24 -1.45
C LYS A 325 -34.11 6.77 -0.10
N SER A 326 -34.18 8.09 0.11
CA SER A 326 -33.44 8.90 1.12
C SER A 326 -32.04 9.32 0.64
N ILE A 327 -31.91 10.61 0.36
CA ILE A 327 -30.66 11.28 -0.04
C ILE A 327 -30.29 12.30 1.03
N ASP A 328 -28.99 12.41 1.32
CA ASP A 328 -28.44 13.41 2.23
C ASP A 328 -27.15 14.00 1.65
N PRO A 329 -26.80 15.25 1.98
CA PRO A 329 -25.50 15.81 1.59
C PRO A 329 -24.40 15.22 2.47
N VAL A 330 -23.27 14.85 1.87
CA VAL A 330 -22.03 14.51 2.57
C VAL A 330 -20.91 15.44 2.13
N LEU A 331 -20.14 15.99 3.08
CA LEU A 331 -18.98 16.83 2.76
C LEU A 331 -17.85 15.98 2.16
N ARG A 332 -17.34 16.41 1.01
CA ARG A 332 -16.25 15.76 0.29
C ARG A 332 -15.25 16.79 -0.20
N TRP A 333 -13.97 16.47 -0.07
CA TRP A 333 -12.91 17.32 -0.62
C TRP A 333 -13.05 17.46 -2.14
N SER A 334 -12.94 18.70 -2.64
CA SER A 334 -12.88 19.07 -4.04
C SER A 334 -11.49 19.61 -4.35
N ALA A 335 -10.73 18.93 -5.19
CA ALA A 335 -9.37 19.38 -5.55
C ALA A 335 -9.40 20.64 -6.44
N SER A 336 -10.45 20.80 -7.25
CA SER A 336 -10.66 21.99 -8.09
C SER A 336 -10.98 23.23 -7.26
N GLU A 337 -11.81 23.07 -6.24
CA GLU A 337 -12.23 24.19 -5.37
C GLU A 337 -11.36 24.36 -4.13
N LYS A 338 -10.46 23.39 -3.86
CA LYS A 338 -9.60 23.34 -2.67
C LYS A 338 -10.40 23.50 -1.36
N ALA A 339 -11.61 22.97 -1.33
CA ALA A 339 -12.55 23.09 -0.22
C ALA A 339 -13.37 21.80 -0.05
N GLN A 340 -14.08 21.68 1.07
CA GLN A 340 -15.10 20.66 1.28
C GLN A 340 -16.40 21.12 0.61
N ILE A 341 -16.95 20.29 -0.27
CA ILE A 341 -18.21 20.57 -0.96
C ILE A 341 -19.28 19.56 -0.55
N PRO A 342 -20.55 19.95 -0.45
CA PRO A 342 -21.64 19.02 -0.26
C PRO A 342 -21.83 18.17 -1.53
N VAL A 343 -21.85 16.85 -1.38
CA VAL A 343 -22.12 15.89 -2.46
C VAL A 343 -23.33 15.05 -2.09
N THR A 344 -24.27 14.90 -3.01
CA THR A 344 -25.46 14.08 -2.80
C THR A 344 -25.09 12.62 -2.56
N ARG A 345 -25.56 12.05 -1.45
CA ARG A 345 -25.33 10.67 -1.02
C ARG A 345 -26.66 9.92 -0.88
N PRO A 346 -26.90 8.87 -1.69
CA PRO A 346 -28.00 7.94 -1.50
C PRO A 346 -27.87 7.08 -0.22
N ALA A 347 -28.99 6.66 0.35
CA ALA A 347 -29.04 5.79 1.54
C ALA A 347 -28.18 4.52 1.41
N MET A 348 -28.19 3.87 0.23
CA MET A 348 -27.33 2.72 -0.06
C MET A 348 -25.83 3.02 0.10
N ILE A 349 -25.38 4.22 -0.27
CA ILE A 349 -23.99 4.68 -0.09
C ILE A 349 -23.73 4.94 1.39
N ARG A 350 -24.65 5.61 2.07
CA ARG A 350 -24.57 5.89 3.52
C ARG A 350 -24.42 4.59 4.32
N GLU A 351 -25.18 3.56 3.98
CA GLU A 351 -25.16 2.26 4.67
C GLU A 351 -23.87 1.48 4.38
N ALA A 352 -23.42 1.45 3.12
CA ALA A 352 -22.17 0.77 2.75
C ALA A 352 -20.92 1.48 3.28
N TYR A 353 -20.98 2.80 3.41
CA TYR A 353 -19.92 3.67 3.91
C TYR A 353 -20.43 4.43 5.12
N ALA A 354 -20.91 3.71 6.14
CA ALA A 354 -21.35 4.28 7.41
C ALA A 354 -20.17 4.94 8.14
N ASN A 355 -19.72 6.07 7.59
CA ASN A 355 -18.85 7.04 8.18
C ASN A 355 -19.78 7.98 8.94
N TYR A 356 -19.53 8.12 10.23
CA TYR A 356 -19.98 9.30 10.96
C TYR A 356 -19.44 10.54 10.25
N SER A 357 -20.27 11.57 10.11
CA SER A 357 -19.79 12.83 9.55
C SER A 357 -18.84 13.49 10.54
N ASP A 358 -17.82 14.21 10.07
CA ASP A 358 -16.95 14.97 10.99
C ASP A 358 -17.77 15.98 11.81
N ALA A 359 -18.86 16.53 11.27
CA ALA A 359 -19.79 17.38 12.02
C ALA A 359 -20.49 16.63 13.17
N SER A 360 -20.90 15.38 12.96
CA SER A 360 -21.49 14.54 14.01
C SER A 360 -20.46 14.17 15.09
N VAL A 361 -19.19 14.04 14.71
CA VAL A 361 -18.08 13.82 15.65
C VAL A 361 -17.83 15.08 16.45
N GLU A 362 -17.80 16.24 15.83
CA GLU A 362 -17.62 17.53 16.50
C GLU A 362 -18.76 17.82 17.47
N GLU A 363 -20.02 17.62 17.07
CA GLU A 363 -21.17 17.79 17.97
C GLU A 363 -21.12 16.82 19.15
N ALA A 364 -20.77 15.55 18.91
CA ALA A 364 -20.59 14.56 19.98
C ALA A 364 -19.46 14.95 20.93
N LEU A 365 -18.32 15.44 20.40
CA LEU A 365 -17.18 15.90 21.19
C LEU A 365 -17.50 17.16 22.00
N LEU A 366 -18.29 18.09 21.45
CA LEU A 366 -18.76 19.29 22.15
C LEU A 366 -19.64 18.91 23.34
N LYS A 367 -20.59 17.99 23.17
CA LYS A 367 -21.43 17.52 24.29
C LYS A 367 -20.66 16.73 25.34
N ILE A 368 -19.60 16.03 24.94
CA ILE A 368 -18.66 15.42 25.90
C ILE A 368 -17.87 16.49 26.65
N ALA A 369 -17.33 17.49 25.95
CA ALA A 369 -16.54 18.57 26.55
C ALA A 369 -17.36 19.47 27.48
N ASN A 370 -18.63 19.71 27.16
CA ASN A 370 -19.58 20.45 28.00
C ASN A 370 -20.09 19.64 29.20
N GLY A 371 -19.71 18.36 29.33
CA GLY A 371 -20.18 17.47 30.40
C GLY A 371 -21.63 16.99 30.25
N GLU A 372 -22.28 17.27 29.11
CA GLU A 372 -23.67 16.87 28.83
C GLU A 372 -23.81 15.36 28.58
N LEU A 373 -22.75 14.71 28.06
CA LEU A 373 -22.73 13.28 27.76
C LEU A 373 -21.39 12.64 28.12
N SER A 374 -21.41 11.43 28.67
CA SER A 374 -20.21 10.61 28.75
C SER A 374 -19.78 10.13 27.35
N VAL A 375 -18.49 9.82 27.15
CA VAL A 375 -17.98 9.28 25.87
C VAL A 375 -18.76 8.04 25.42
N LEU A 376 -19.19 7.20 26.38
CA LEU A 376 -20.02 6.02 26.12
C LEU A 376 -21.45 6.39 25.71
N ALA A 377 -22.07 7.36 26.38
CA ALA A 377 -23.41 7.85 26.03
C ALA A 377 -23.41 8.54 24.65
N ALA A 378 -22.39 9.33 24.35
CA ALA A 378 -22.19 9.96 23.05
C ALA A 378 -21.92 8.93 21.94
N SER A 379 -21.14 7.87 22.23
CA SER A 379 -20.92 6.78 21.28
C SER A 379 -22.22 6.08 20.87
N LYS A 380 -23.09 5.79 21.85
CA LYS A 380 -24.41 5.19 21.62
C LYS A 380 -25.35 6.17 20.88
N LYS A 381 -25.40 7.43 21.31
CA LYS A 381 -26.31 8.45 20.77
C LYS A 381 -25.98 8.82 19.32
N TYR A 382 -24.71 9.01 19.01
CA TYR A 382 -24.25 9.46 17.68
C TYR A 382 -23.83 8.30 16.77
N SER A 383 -23.91 7.05 17.24
CA SER A 383 -23.45 5.86 16.51
C SER A 383 -21.98 5.95 16.06
N ILE A 384 -21.14 6.65 16.83
CA ILE A 384 -19.69 6.79 16.59
C ILE A 384 -18.96 5.78 17.48
N PRO A 385 -18.00 4.99 16.98
CA PRO A 385 -17.25 4.04 17.80
C PRO A 385 -16.60 4.74 19.00
N TYR A 386 -16.77 4.16 20.20
CA TYR A 386 -16.25 4.71 21.46
C TYR A 386 -14.78 5.11 21.36
N GLY A 387 -13.93 4.24 20.79
CA GLY A 387 -12.50 4.50 20.63
C GLY A 387 -12.20 5.74 19.78
N THR A 388 -13.06 6.07 18.80
CA THR A 388 -12.90 7.29 17.98
C THR A 388 -13.16 8.53 18.83
N LEU A 389 -14.28 8.58 19.56
CA LEU A 389 -14.63 9.72 20.40
C LEU A 389 -13.65 9.88 21.56
N HIS A 390 -13.30 8.78 22.22
CA HIS A 390 -12.32 8.76 23.30
C HIS A 390 -10.95 9.29 22.85
N ASN A 391 -10.45 8.82 21.70
CA ASN A 391 -9.14 9.25 21.21
C ASN A 391 -9.16 10.72 20.76
N ARG A 392 -10.20 11.17 20.04
CA ARG A 392 -10.30 12.58 19.62
C ARG A 392 -10.52 13.52 20.81
N TYR A 393 -11.33 13.14 21.79
CA TYR A 393 -11.54 13.92 23.02
C TYR A 393 -10.24 14.11 23.82
N HIS A 394 -9.41 13.07 23.91
CA HIS A 394 -8.10 13.13 24.58
C HIS A 394 -6.97 13.59 23.65
N GLY A 395 -7.26 14.16 22.48
CA GLY A 395 -6.26 14.69 21.56
C GLY A 395 -5.28 13.64 20.98
N LYS A 396 -5.62 12.35 21.08
CA LYS A 396 -4.84 11.26 20.49
C LYS A 396 -5.21 11.17 19.01
N HIS A 397 -4.21 11.32 18.13
CA HIS A 397 -4.32 11.41 16.66
C HIS A 397 -4.69 12.78 16.06
N THR A 398 -4.26 13.90 16.67
CA THR A 398 -4.32 15.24 16.03
C THR A 398 -3.29 15.44 14.91
N LYS A 399 -2.28 14.56 14.82
CA LYS A 399 -1.22 14.63 13.81
C LYS A 399 -1.59 13.81 12.58
N GLY A 400 -1.27 14.33 11.39
CA GLY A 400 -1.57 13.68 10.12
C GLY A 400 -1.04 12.24 10.03
N ILE A 401 -1.77 11.40 9.28
CA ILE A 401 -1.45 9.97 9.11
C ILE A 401 -0.10 9.84 8.38
N GLY A 402 0.95 9.45 9.09
CA GLY A 402 2.30 9.29 8.56
C GLY A 402 3.40 9.61 9.58
N GLY A 403 4.65 9.26 9.27
CA GLY A 403 5.80 9.71 10.05
C GLY A 403 5.87 11.23 10.05
N GLN A 404 6.02 11.84 11.22
CA GLN A 404 6.08 13.30 11.35
C GLN A 404 7.39 13.82 10.75
N THR A 405 7.35 15.03 10.18
CA THR A 405 8.57 15.69 9.73
C THR A 405 9.43 16.04 10.93
N VAL A 406 10.74 15.82 10.80
CA VAL A 406 11.71 16.14 11.85
C VAL A 406 11.96 17.65 11.92
N PHE A 407 11.95 18.31 10.75
CA PHE A 407 12.13 19.74 10.60
C PHE A 407 10.79 20.43 10.34
N SER A 408 10.69 21.68 10.76
CA SER A 408 9.60 22.60 10.41
C SER A 408 9.68 23.02 8.94
N ASN A 409 8.59 23.57 8.39
CA ASN A 409 8.56 24.02 7.00
C ASN A 409 9.59 25.13 6.72
N GLU A 410 9.84 26.01 7.68
CA GLU A 410 10.80 27.11 7.55
C GLU A 410 12.25 26.61 7.58
N GLU A 411 12.56 25.69 8.48
CA GLU A 411 13.88 25.04 8.53
C GLU A 411 14.18 24.28 7.24
N GLU A 412 13.19 23.53 6.71
CA GLU A 412 13.33 22.83 5.44
C GLU A 412 13.59 23.79 4.26
N LYS A 413 12.92 24.96 4.22
CA LYS A 413 13.16 25.99 3.20
C LYS A 413 14.54 26.61 3.31
N PHE A 414 15.01 26.87 4.53
CA PHE A 414 16.35 27.40 4.76
C PHE A 414 17.43 26.44 4.22
N MET A 415 17.29 25.14 4.47
CA MET A 415 18.22 24.13 3.98
C MET A 415 18.26 24.04 2.45
N ILE A 416 17.12 24.26 1.79
CA ILE A 416 17.01 24.25 0.33
C ILE A 416 17.68 25.48 -0.30
N ASN A 417 17.72 26.60 0.40
CA ASN A 417 18.28 27.86 -0.09
C ASN A 417 19.79 28.01 0.22
N ALA A 418 20.49 26.93 0.57
CA ALA A 418 21.92 26.94 0.91
C ALA A 418 22.87 27.18 -0.30
N GLY A 419 22.34 27.52 -1.47
CA GLY A 419 23.08 27.75 -2.72
C GLY A 419 22.87 26.62 -3.74
N PHE A 420 23.29 26.81 -5.00
CA PHE A 420 23.25 25.78 -6.04
C PHE A 420 24.58 25.75 -6.79
N PRO A 421 25.00 24.60 -7.35
CA PRO A 421 24.30 23.30 -7.37
C PRO A 421 24.44 22.51 -6.04
N LEU A 422 23.36 21.83 -5.64
CA LEU A 422 23.37 20.90 -4.50
C LEU A 422 23.01 19.48 -4.95
N THR A 423 23.76 18.50 -4.45
CA THR A 423 23.42 17.08 -4.56
C THR A 423 22.47 16.66 -3.43
N LEU A 424 21.89 15.46 -3.55
CA LEU A 424 21.09 14.88 -2.47
C LEU A 424 21.92 14.66 -1.20
N MET A 425 23.23 14.41 -1.34
CA MET A 425 24.12 14.24 -0.18
C MET A 425 24.38 15.58 0.50
N ASP A 426 24.56 16.66 -0.25
CA ASP A 426 24.79 17.99 0.30
C ASP A 426 23.60 18.43 1.17
N LEU A 427 22.37 18.21 0.71
CA LEU A 427 21.16 18.47 1.50
C LEU A 427 21.12 17.67 2.82
N ARG A 428 21.62 16.43 2.83
CA ARG A 428 21.70 15.60 4.05
C ARG A 428 22.75 16.15 5.01
N ILE A 429 23.88 16.61 4.49
CA ILE A 429 24.96 17.22 5.27
C ILE A 429 24.52 18.56 5.86
N VAL A 430 23.81 19.40 5.09
CA VAL A 430 23.24 20.66 5.57
C VAL A 430 22.28 20.40 6.73
N ALA A 431 21.38 19.43 6.58
CA ALA A 431 20.44 19.06 7.64
C ALA A 431 21.14 18.49 8.89
N LYS A 432 22.17 17.65 8.72
CA LYS A 432 23.00 17.18 9.84
C LYS A 432 23.70 18.33 10.54
N SER A 433 24.34 19.23 9.78
CA SER A 433 25.07 20.38 10.33
C SER A 433 24.14 21.31 11.11
N TYR A 434 22.90 21.48 10.63
CA TYR A 434 21.87 22.21 11.36
C TYR A 434 21.53 21.55 12.70
N LEU A 435 21.31 20.23 12.73
CA LEU A 435 21.04 19.50 13.97
C LEU A 435 22.20 19.57 14.96
N ASP A 436 23.43 19.41 14.46
CA ASP A 436 24.65 19.49 15.26
C ASP A 436 24.79 20.89 15.88
N SER A 437 24.52 21.95 15.12
CA SER A 437 24.53 23.34 15.61
C SER A 437 23.49 23.61 16.71
N LYS A 438 22.40 22.83 16.74
CA LYS A 438 21.33 22.92 17.75
C LYS A 438 21.52 21.94 18.91
N GLY A 439 22.50 21.03 18.85
CA GLY A 439 22.67 19.97 19.83
C GLY A 439 21.51 18.97 19.89
N VAL A 440 20.74 18.80 18.81
CA VAL A 440 19.54 17.95 18.77
C VAL A 440 19.83 16.59 18.16
N ILE A 441 19.58 15.51 18.90
CA ILE A 441 19.71 14.13 18.41
C ILE A 441 18.34 13.58 18.02
N VAL A 442 18.21 13.15 16.76
CA VAL A 442 16.96 12.62 16.21
C VAL A 442 17.07 11.10 16.11
N GLN A 443 16.36 10.38 16.97
CA GLN A 443 16.43 8.90 17.08
C GLN A 443 16.09 8.14 15.78
N VAL A 444 15.37 8.77 14.85
CA VAL A 444 14.96 8.17 13.57
C VAL A 444 16.06 8.30 12.51
N PHE A 445 17.00 9.23 12.69
CA PHE A 445 18.17 9.35 11.82
C PHE A 445 19.21 8.30 12.22
N GLY A 446 19.95 7.82 11.23
CA GLY A 446 20.81 6.65 11.37
C GLY A 446 22.07 6.94 12.17
N VAL A 447 23.16 6.24 11.81
CA VAL A 447 24.49 6.51 12.37
C VAL A 447 24.85 7.99 12.18
N ASP A 448 25.41 8.60 13.22
CA ASP A 448 25.84 10.00 13.27
C ASP A 448 24.73 11.04 13.02
N ASN A 449 23.47 10.74 13.34
CA ASN A 449 22.35 11.69 13.19
C ASN A 449 22.16 12.21 11.75
N LEU A 450 22.74 11.51 10.76
CA LEU A 450 22.66 11.87 9.36
C LEU A 450 21.30 11.42 8.79
N PRO A 451 20.51 12.33 8.20
CA PRO A 451 19.26 11.96 7.54
C PRO A 451 19.50 10.96 6.40
N GLY A 452 18.59 10.01 6.19
CA GLY A 452 18.68 9.01 5.12
C GLY A 452 18.22 9.53 3.75
N ASP A 453 18.48 8.77 2.68
CA ASP A 453 18.08 9.15 1.32
C ASP A 453 16.57 9.34 1.15
N GLU A 454 15.77 8.54 1.87
CA GLU A 454 14.30 8.66 1.87
C GLU A 454 13.84 10.00 2.47
N TRP A 455 14.58 10.56 3.44
CA TRP A 455 14.26 11.88 3.99
C TRP A 455 14.40 12.96 2.91
N VAL A 456 15.48 12.96 2.13
CA VAL A 456 15.70 13.95 1.05
C VAL A 456 14.65 13.78 -0.05
N ARG A 457 14.35 12.55 -0.47
CA ARG A 457 13.29 12.31 -1.48
C ARG A 457 11.94 12.83 -1.00
N SER A 458 11.64 12.65 0.28
CA SER A 458 10.43 13.14 0.92
C SER A 458 10.42 14.69 1.00
N LEU A 459 11.56 15.31 1.32
CA LEU A 459 11.76 16.76 1.30
C LEU A 459 11.48 17.35 -0.09
N LEU A 460 12.10 16.80 -1.14
CA LEU A 460 11.88 17.23 -2.54
C LEU A 460 10.43 17.06 -2.98
N LYS A 461 9.75 16.00 -2.52
CA LYS A 461 8.33 15.79 -2.81
C LYS A 461 7.43 16.84 -2.15
N ARG A 462 7.79 17.31 -0.94
CA ARG A 462 7.07 18.37 -0.22
C ARG A 462 7.31 19.75 -0.83
N HIS A 463 8.55 20.03 -1.24
CA HIS A 463 8.97 21.33 -1.78
C HIS A 463 9.21 21.23 -3.29
N GLN A 464 8.13 21.25 -4.08
CA GLN A 464 8.17 21.14 -5.55
C GLN A 464 8.82 22.33 -6.27
N ILE A 465 9.34 23.32 -5.53
CA ILE A 465 10.12 24.44 -6.05
C ILE A 465 11.50 24.03 -6.60
N ILE A 466 12.01 22.86 -6.19
CA ILE A 466 13.30 22.33 -6.63
C ILE A 466 13.14 20.94 -7.27
N GLY A 467 13.91 20.68 -8.33
CA GLY A 467 13.88 19.42 -9.08
C GLY A 467 15.27 18.91 -9.43
N GLN A 468 15.46 17.60 -9.42
CA GLN A 468 16.73 16.98 -9.80
C GLN A 468 16.90 16.99 -11.32
N ARG A 469 17.99 17.57 -11.82
CA ARG A 469 18.36 17.58 -13.24
C ARG A 469 19.80 17.08 -13.40
N LEU A 470 20.10 16.52 -14.57
CA LEU A 470 21.48 16.23 -14.95
C LEU A 470 22.15 17.55 -15.33
N ALA A 471 23.25 17.87 -14.65
CA ALA A 471 24.10 19.01 -14.98
C ALA A 471 25.13 18.58 -16.05
N THR A 472 25.38 19.44 -17.03
CA THR A 472 26.48 19.28 -17.98
C THR A 472 27.72 19.97 -17.44
N ASN A 473 28.88 19.34 -17.62
CA ASN A 473 30.15 19.99 -17.30
C ASN A 473 30.43 21.06 -18.36
N ILE A 474 30.68 22.29 -17.91
CA ILE A 474 31.23 23.36 -18.74
C ILE A 474 32.67 23.63 -18.28
N SER A 475 33.56 23.95 -19.21
CA SER A 475 34.91 24.36 -18.85
C SER A 475 34.87 25.70 -18.14
N ARG A 476 35.85 25.95 -17.24
CA ARG A 476 35.96 27.21 -16.50
C ARG A 476 36.02 28.43 -17.44
N VAL A 477 36.80 28.30 -18.53
CA VAL A 477 36.90 29.33 -19.58
C VAL A 477 35.55 29.64 -20.22
N ARG A 478 34.68 28.64 -20.44
CA ARG A 478 33.32 28.87 -20.95
C ARG A 478 32.38 29.49 -19.91
N ALA A 479 32.58 29.19 -18.63
CA ALA A 479 31.81 29.77 -17.54
C ALA A 479 32.18 31.24 -17.26
N ASP A 480 33.43 31.62 -17.55
CA ASP A 480 33.96 32.98 -17.38
C ASP A 480 33.59 33.93 -18.54
N VAL A 481 32.90 33.45 -19.59
CA VAL A 481 32.40 34.29 -20.68
C VAL A 481 31.22 35.11 -20.17
N SER A 482 31.40 36.43 -20.07
CA SER A 482 30.37 37.36 -19.63
C SER A 482 29.46 37.82 -20.79
N PRO A 483 28.24 38.30 -20.50
CA PRO A 483 27.39 38.94 -21.51
C PRO A 483 28.07 40.10 -22.23
N ALA A 484 28.94 40.84 -21.54
CA ALA A 484 29.69 41.95 -22.13
C ALA A 484 30.64 41.47 -23.24
N ILE A 485 31.38 40.38 -23.00
CA ILE A 485 32.29 39.79 -24.00
C ILE A 485 31.51 39.28 -25.22
N ILE A 486 30.34 38.69 -25.00
CA ILE A 486 29.48 38.19 -26.09
C ILE A 486 28.94 39.37 -26.92
N ASN A 487 28.43 40.41 -26.25
CA ASN A 487 27.88 41.58 -26.92
C ASN A 487 28.96 42.30 -27.73
N GLU A 488 30.15 42.52 -27.15
CA GLU A 488 31.29 43.12 -27.84
C GLU A 488 31.69 42.33 -29.10
N TYR A 489 31.67 40.99 -29.04
CA TYR A 489 31.91 40.16 -30.22
C TYR A 489 30.86 40.40 -31.32
N PHE A 490 29.57 40.42 -30.97
CA PHE A 490 28.50 40.63 -31.96
C PHE A 490 28.45 42.06 -32.49
N ASP A 491 28.78 43.07 -31.67
CA ASP A 491 28.87 44.47 -32.08
C ASP A 491 29.98 44.63 -33.14
N ASN A 492 31.18 44.09 -32.86
CA ASN A 492 32.29 44.07 -33.82
C ASN A 492 31.97 43.25 -35.08
N LEU A 493 31.27 42.12 -34.93
CA LEU A 493 30.87 41.29 -36.06
C LEU A 493 29.88 42.02 -36.99
N ASN A 494 28.93 42.77 -36.42
CA ASN A 494 27.96 43.54 -37.21
C ASN A 494 28.66 44.64 -38.03
N GLU A 495 29.63 45.34 -37.45
CA GLU A 495 30.40 46.38 -38.16
C GLU A 495 31.20 45.78 -39.32
N VAL A 496 31.89 44.65 -39.10
CA VAL A 496 32.70 43.99 -40.14
C VAL A 496 31.84 43.46 -41.29
N LEU A 497 30.60 43.03 -41.01
CA LEU A 497 29.71 42.44 -42.01
C LEU A 497 28.80 43.44 -42.73
N GLU A 498 28.76 44.72 -42.35
CA GLU A 498 27.80 45.73 -42.84
C GLU A 498 27.74 45.84 -44.37
N ASN A 499 28.86 45.61 -45.07
CA ASN A 499 28.97 45.70 -46.52
C ASN A 499 29.40 44.38 -47.20
N VAL A 500 29.31 43.25 -46.50
CA VAL A 500 29.64 41.94 -47.06
C VAL A 500 28.34 41.25 -47.51
N PRO A 501 28.13 41.01 -48.82
CA PRO A 501 26.95 40.31 -49.29
C PRO A 501 26.84 38.90 -48.67
N PRO A 502 25.62 38.39 -48.39
CA PRO A 502 25.43 37.07 -47.79
C PRO A 502 26.07 35.90 -48.57
N GLU A 503 26.22 36.03 -49.89
CA GLU A 503 26.92 35.08 -50.74
C GLU A 503 28.43 34.97 -50.45
N ASN A 504 29.02 35.99 -49.84
CA ASN A 504 30.45 36.06 -49.51
C ASN A 504 30.74 35.74 -48.03
N ILE A 505 29.71 35.49 -47.22
CA ILE A 505 29.85 35.11 -45.81
C ILE A 505 29.76 33.59 -45.73
N PHE A 506 30.88 32.93 -45.46
CA PHE A 506 30.93 31.48 -45.36
C PHE A 506 31.09 31.05 -43.91
N ASN A 507 30.27 30.10 -43.48
CA ASN A 507 30.53 29.34 -42.27
C ASN A 507 31.02 27.94 -42.67
N TYR A 508 31.99 27.43 -41.94
CA TYR A 508 32.49 26.08 -42.11
C TYR A 508 32.66 25.43 -40.74
N ASP A 509 32.31 24.15 -40.64
CA ASP A 509 32.47 23.41 -39.39
C ASP A 509 32.84 21.95 -39.67
N GLU A 510 33.55 21.35 -38.72
CA GLU A 510 33.95 19.95 -38.76
C GLU A 510 32.84 19.08 -38.17
N SER A 511 32.22 18.25 -39.01
CA SER A 511 31.22 17.28 -38.58
C SER A 511 31.79 15.87 -38.62
N ASN A 512 31.79 15.20 -37.46
CA ASN A 512 32.26 13.84 -37.34
C ASN A 512 31.11 12.83 -37.51
N LEU A 513 31.13 12.06 -38.59
CA LEU A 513 30.18 10.97 -38.85
C LEU A 513 30.72 9.67 -38.26
N GLN A 514 30.02 9.12 -37.26
CA GLN A 514 30.43 7.89 -36.60
C GLN A 514 29.47 6.75 -36.97
N ASP A 515 30.02 5.59 -37.32
CA ASP A 515 29.24 4.35 -37.49
C ASP A 515 29.00 3.67 -36.13
N ASP A 516 28.46 4.42 -35.16
CA ASP A 516 28.08 3.87 -33.86
C ASP A 516 26.65 3.29 -33.96
N PRO A 517 26.45 1.97 -33.88
CA PRO A 517 25.11 1.37 -33.88
C PRO A 517 24.32 1.68 -32.60
N GLY A 518 24.90 2.41 -31.64
CA GLY A 518 24.26 2.84 -30.41
C GLY A 518 24.11 1.73 -29.37
N LYS A 519 23.50 2.08 -28.23
CA LYS A 519 23.29 1.14 -27.11
C LYS A 519 22.06 0.26 -27.38
N LEU A 520 22.28 -1.02 -27.69
CA LEU A 520 21.23 -2.02 -27.85
C LEU A 520 20.85 -2.67 -26.49
N LYS A 521 19.56 -2.89 -26.24
CA LYS A 521 19.11 -3.69 -25.09
C LYS A 521 19.24 -5.18 -25.41
N VAL A 522 20.17 -5.85 -24.76
CA VAL A 522 20.44 -7.29 -24.94
C VAL A 522 20.12 -8.03 -23.64
N LEU A 523 19.64 -9.27 -23.74
CA LEU A 523 19.33 -10.10 -22.59
C LEU A 523 20.60 -10.77 -22.06
N PHE A 524 20.83 -10.65 -20.75
CA PHE A 524 21.93 -11.32 -20.03
C PHE A 524 21.36 -12.17 -18.88
N LYS A 525 22.11 -13.19 -18.43
CA LYS A 525 21.72 -13.98 -17.25
C LYS A 525 21.64 -13.09 -16.01
N ARG A 526 20.62 -13.32 -15.19
CA ARG A 526 20.35 -12.54 -13.96
C ARG A 526 21.53 -12.70 -12.99
N GLY A 527 22.16 -11.59 -12.60
CA GLY A 527 23.36 -11.58 -11.74
C GLY A 527 24.69 -11.35 -12.46
N THR A 528 24.69 -11.15 -13.78
CA THR A 528 25.89 -10.79 -14.54
C THR A 528 26.42 -9.42 -14.10
N LYS A 529 27.64 -9.37 -13.55
CA LYS A 529 28.25 -8.14 -13.03
C LYS A 529 28.76 -7.20 -14.13
N TYR A 530 29.30 -7.74 -15.23
CA TYR A 530 29.90 -6.95 -16.32
C TYR A 530 29.44 -7.46 -17.71
N PRO A 531 28.24 -7.06 -18.16
CA PRO A 531 27.76 -7.42 -19.49
C PRO A 531 28.53 -6.65 -20.58
N VAL A 532 29.15 -7.36 -21.52
CA VAL A 532 29.89 -6.78 -22.65
C VAL A 532 29.45 -7.39 -23.97
N LYS A 533 29.41 -6.58 -25.03
CA LYS A 533 29.21 -7.01 -26.42
C LYS A 533 30.56 -6.88 -27.13
N VAL A 534 31.13 -7.99 -27.57
CA VAL A 534 32.42 -8.00 -28.28
C VAL A 534 32.17 -7.75 -29.77
N GLN A 535 32.85 -6.76 -30.36
CA GLN A 535 32.80 -6.47 -31.79
C GLN A 535 34.17 -5.97 -32.30
N ASN A 536 34.50 -6.23 -33.57
CA ASN A 536 35.86 -6.04 -34.11
C ASN A 536 36.27 -4.58 -34.35
N HIS A 537 35.33 -3.64 -34.47
CA HIS A 537 35.64 -2.21 -34.55
C HIS A 537 34.74 -1.43 -33.58
N ALA A 538 35.37 -0.67 -32.68
CA ALA A 538 34.67 0.04 -31.61
C ALA A 538 34.16 1.44 -32.02
N LYS A 539 34.64 1.99 -33.15
CA LYS A 539 34.20 3.25 -33.81
C LYS A 539 35.02 3.46 -35.10
N SER A 540 34.41 3.37 -36.28
CA SER A 540 34.90 4.12 -37.45
C SER A 540 34.27 5.51 -37.40
N ALA A 541 35.07 6.52 -37.68
CA ALA A 541 34.68 7.91 -37.64
C ALA A 541 35.24 8.58 -38.90
N THR A 542 34.36 9.10 -39.74
CA THR A 542 34.69 9.84 -40.95
C THR A 542 34.39 11.30 -40.70
N THR A 543 35.42 12.12 -40.65
CA THR A 543 35.27 13.56 -40.56
C THR A 543 34.89 14.12 -41.93
N ILE A 544 33.86 14.95 -41.97
CA ILE A 544 33.53 15.78 -43.12
C ILE A 544 33.58 17.26 -42.72
N MET A 545 34.15 18.09 -43.58
CA MET A 545 34.04 19.54 -43.49
C MET A 545 32.87 19.98 -44.35
N VAL A 546 31.91 20.67 -43.75
CA VAL A 546 30.76 21.23 -44.46
C VAL A 546 30.90 22.74 -44.44
N CYS A 547 30.78 23.36 -45.61
CA CYS A 547 30.83 24.80 -45.75
C CYS A 547 29.59 25.29 -46.50
N GLY A 548 29.01 26.39 -46.02
CA GLY A 548 27.85 27.02 -46.63
C GLY A 548 27.95 28.53 -46.57
N SER A 549 27.46 29.20 -47.63
CA SER A 549 27.27 30.65 -47.60
C SER A 549 26.04 31.03 -46.76
N ALA A 550 26.01 32.26 -46.25
CA ALA A 550 24.83 32.83 -45.58
C ALA A 550 23.63 33.00 -46.53
N SER A 551 23.85 33.02 -47.85
CA SER A 551 22.81 32.94 -48.89
C SER A 551 22.18 31.55 -49.06
N GLY A 552 22.67 30.53 -48.34
CA GLY A 552 22.11 29.18 -48.32
C GLY A 552 22.71 28.24 -49.38
N THR A 553 23.81 28.62 -50.03
CA THR A 553 24.51 27.76 -50.99
C THR A 553 25.51 26.88 -50.24
N LEU A 554 25.34 25.55 -50.30
CA LEU A 554 26.28 24.60 -49.73
C LEU A 554 27.38 24.26 -50.74
N LEU A 555 28.64 24.37 -50.31
CA LEU A 555 29.76 23.85 -51.08
C LEU A 555 29.84 22.32 -50.95
N PRO A 556 30.39 21.62 -51.96
CA PRO A 556 30.60 20.18 -51.87
C PRO A 556 31.34 19.82 -50.56
N PRO A 557 30.87 18.83 -49.79
CA PRO A 557 31.49 18.47 -48.53
C PRO A 557 32.88 17.89 -48.78
N TYR A 558 33.85 18.32 -47.98
CA TYR A 558 35.22 17.82 -48.05
C TYR A 558 35.42 16.68 -47.06
N VAL A 559 35.70 15.48 -47.57
CA VAL A 559 35.85 14.27 -46.74
C VAL A 559 37.31 14.09 -46.33
N VAL A 560 37.56 14.03 -45.02
CA VAL A 560 38.90 13.83 -44.46
C VAL A 560 39.12 12.33 -44.23
N TYR A 561 39.87 11.69 -45.13
CA TYR A 561 40.19 10.26 -45.01
C TYR A 561 41.38 10.03 -44.08
N ARG A 562 41.22 9.11 -43.12
CA ARG A 562 42.28 8.72 -42.18
C ARG A 562 43.25 7.70 -42.79
N SER A 563 43.99 8.09 -43.84
CA SER A 563 45.03 7.24 -44.45
C SER A 563 46.18 8.06 -45.04
N ALA A 564 47.40 7.51 -44.99
CA ALA A 564 48.60 8.09 -45.61
C ALA A 564 48.71 7.81 -47.12
N LYS A 565 48.04 6.75 -47.61
CA LYS A 565 47.90 6.43 -49.03
C LYS A 565 46.42 6.20 -49.32
N MET A 566 45.85 7.03 -50.20
CA MET A 566 44.45 6.92 -50.58
C MET A 566 44.31 5.86 -51.67
N TRP A 567 43.43 4.88 -51.46
CA TRP A 567 43.09 3.89 -52.50
C TRP A 567 42.05 4.51 -53.43
N GLU A 568 42.22 4.38 -54.76
CA GLU A 568 41.29 4.96 -55.74
C GLU A 568 39.84 4.50 -55.51
N SER A 569 39.65 3.24 -55.09
CA SER A 569 38.35 2.66 -54.78
C SER A 569 37.57 3.41 -53.69
N TRP A 570 38.23 4.15 -52.79
CA TRP A 570 37.56 4.90 -51.71
C TRP A 570 36.86 6.17 -52.21
N THR A 571 37.17 6.61 -53.42
CA THR A 571 36.60 7.82 -54.04
C THR A 571 35.53 7.50 -55.09
N VAL A 572 35.32 6.21 -55.40
CA VAL A 572 34.35 5.75 -56.39
C VAL A 572 32.93 6.02 -55.89
N GLY A 573 32.20 6.91 -56.59
CA GLY A 573 30.84 7.32 -56.21
C GLY A 573 30.76 8.43 -55.17
N GLY A 574 31.89 9.02 -54.77
CA GLY A 574 31.93 10.18 -53.86
C GLY A 574 31.45 11.49 -54.49
N PRO A 575 31.27 12.56 -53.68
CA PRO A 575 30.82 13.87 -54.17
C PRO A 575 31.77 14.42 -55.25
N LYS A 576 31.22 14.86 -56.39
CA LYS A 576 31.98 15.34 -57.56
C LYS A 576 31.90 16.86 -57.68
N GLY A 577 33.05 17.53 -57.70
CA GLY A 577 33.20 18.98 -57.90
C GLY A 577 34.59 19.46 -57.45
N ALA A 578 35.13 20.51 -58.08
CA ALA A 578 36.37 21.16 -57.62
C ALA A 578 36.15 21.81 -56.22
N PRO A 579 37.12 21.77 -55.28
CA PRO A 579 38.55 21.57 -55.49
C PRO A 579 39.06 20.25 -54.88
N CYS A 580 38.78 19.11 -55.48
CA CYS A 580 39.65 17.94 -55.30
C CYS A 580 40.85 18.09 -56.26
N CYS A 581 41.91 18.76 -55.80
CA CYS A 581 43.14 18.87 -56.58
C CYS A 581 43.74 17.48 -56.81
N LEU A 582 44.19 17.22 -58.05
CA LEU A 582 44.82 15.98 -58.51
C LEU A 582 46.23 15.72 -57.92
N ASN A 583 46.65 16.46 -56.88
CA ASN A 583 47.95 16.33 -56.23
C ASN A 583 47.80 16.07 -54.73
N ALA A 584 48.67 15.22 -54.18
CA ALA A 584 48.68 14.85 -52.77
C ALA A 584 48.96 16.07 -51.86
N CYS A 585 48.05 16.37 -50.94
CA CYS A 585 48.24 17.39 -49.91
C CYS A 585 49.19 16.89 -48.80
N SER A 586 50.50 16.93 -49.06
CA SER A 586 51.63 16.75 -48.11
C SER A 586 51.70 15.41 -47.32
N SER A 587 52.91 14.88 -47.14
CA SER A 587 53.16 13.62 -46.40
C SER A 587 53.15 13.77 -44.86
N LYS A 588 52.87 14.97 -44.35
CA LYS A 588 52.72 15.26 -42.92
C LYS A 588 51.49 16.14 -42.79
N GLY A 589 50.35 15.51 -42.50
CA GLY A 589 49.02 16.13 -42.48
C GLY A 589 49.03 17.56 -41.99
N SER A 590 48.89 18.50 -42.92
CA SER A 590 48.68 19.90 -42.62
C SER A 590 47.19 20.10 -42.36
N ARG A 591 46.85 20.35 -41.08
CA ARG A 591 45.71 21.19 -40.75
C ARG A 591 45.95 22.55 -41.41
N PHE A 592 45.01 23.01 -42.22
CA PHE A 592 44.82 24.44 -42.39
C PHE A 592 43.47 24.76 -41.75
N ASN A 593 43.48 25.79 -40.90
CA ASN A 593 42.27 26.40 -40.36
C ASN A 593 41.33 26.80 -41.49
#